data_AF-A0A7T4WBT8-F1
#
_entry.id   AF-A0A7T4WBT8-F1
#
_cell.length_a   1.000
_cell.length_b   1.000
_cell.length_c   1.000
_cell.angle_alpha   90.00
_cell.angle_beta   90.00
_cell.angle_gamma   90.00
#
_symmetry.space_group_name_H-M   'P 1'
#
loop_
_entity.id
_entity.type
_entity.pdbx_description
1 polymer ?
#
loop_
_entity_poly.entity_id
_entity_poly.type
_entity_poly.pdbx_seq_one_letter_code
_entity_poly.pdbx_strand_id
1 'polypeptide(L)'
;MDKNSRFRKTYQPNADNRAPIDKVLSALDGVKKTGPDKWIARCPAHDDKRPSLSVKQADDGKVLFKCWSGCSAQAITEALGLSLADLFPGDRRSLADHGTGPMRRPFDYRDALTGISTEAITIRVIAGALQRGETLDESAVNRLALAEERISDALAGTGGAK
;
A
#
# COMPACT_ATOMS: atom_id res chain seq x y z
N MET A 1 -28.92 -2.44 -14.89
CA MET A 1 -28.41 -1.12 -14.46
C MET A 1 -27.04 -1.31 -13.87
N ASP A 2 -26.03 -0.84 -14.60
CA ASP A 2 -24.63 -1.14 -14.37
C ASP A 2 -24.06 -0.26 -13.24
N LYS A 3 -23.77 -0.86 -12.08
CA LYS A 3 -23.31 -0.13 -10.87
C LYS A 3 -21.89 0.42 -11.02
N ASN A 4 -21.19 0.11 -12.12
CA ASN A 4 -19.80 0.50 -12.35
C ASN A 4 -19.62 1.89 -13.01
N SER A 5 -20.72 2.63 -13.23
CA SER A 5 -20.68 3.91 -13.94
C SER A 5 -20.20 5.11 -13.11
N ARG A 6 -20.19 5.02 -11.77
CA ARG A 6 -19.88 6.18 -10.90
C ARG A 6 -18.39 6.40 -10.62
N PHE A 7 -17.53 5.42 -10.88
CA PHE A 7 -16.07 5.55 -10.75
C PHE A 7 -15.36 5.96 -12.05
N ARG A 8 -16.09 6.11 -13.15
CA ARG A 8 -15.59 6.58 -14.46
C ARG A 8 -15.47 8.11 -14.55
N LYS A 9 -15.11 8.80 -13.46
CA LYS A 9 -14.75 10.23 -13.56
C LYS A 9 -13.32 10.33 -14.12
N THR A 10 -13.22 10.04 -15.41
CA THR A 10 -12.26 10.53 -16.39
C THR A 10 -10.81 10.73 -15.90
N TYR A 11 -10.11 9.63 -15.59
CA TYR A 11 -8.69 9.62 -15.90
C TYR A 11 -8.58 9.49 -17.42
N GLN A 12 -8.34 10.61 -18.09
CA GLN A 12 -7.90 10.60 -19.48
C GLN A 12 -6.40 10.37 -19.43
N PRO A 13 -5.90 9.14 -19.71
CA PRO A 13 -4.46 8.97 -19.88
C PRO A 13 -4.06 9.92 -21.00
N ASN A 14 -3.15 10.85 -20.70
CA ASN A 14 -2.56 11.68 -21.74
C ASN A 14 -2.09 10.74 -22.86
N ALA A 15 -2.61 10.94 -24.08
CA ALA A 15 -2.28 10.15 -25.29
C ALA A 15 -0.79 10.24 -25.70
N ASP A 16 0.00 10.89 -24.85
CA ASP A 16 1.43 11.03 -24.93
C ASP A 16 2.12 9.72 -24.51
N ASN A 17 2.63 9.01 -25.53
CA ASN A 17 3.32 7.73 -25.40
C ASN A 17 4.81 7.89 -25.03
N ARG A 18 5.25 9.10 -24.63
CA ARG A 18 6.63 9.34 -24.15
C ARG A 18 6.91 8.58 -22.85
N ALA A 19 8.19 8.26 -22.62
CA ALA A 19 8.61 7.66 -21.36
C ALA A 19 8.27 8.61 -20.19
N PRO A 20 7.94 8.07 -18.99
CA PRO A 20 7.65 8.87 -17.80
C PRO A 20 8.69 9.97 -17.52
N ILE A 21 9.97 9.64 -17.69
CA ILE A 21 11.07 10.58 -17.46
C ILE A 21 11.04 11.75 -18.43
N ASP A 22 10.72 11.52 -19.70
CA ASP A 22 10.69 12.57 -20.73
C ASP A 22 9.57 13.56 -20.47
N LYS A 23 8.39 13.06 -20.04
CA LYS A 23 7.25 13.90 -19.63
C LYS A 23 7.66 14.85 -18.53
N VAL A 24 8.26 14.31 -17.47
CA VAL A 24 8.70 15.05 -16.29
C VAL A 24 9.78 16.06 -16.63
N LEU A 25 10.84 15.66 -17.34
CA LEU A 25 11.95 16.56 -17.68
C LEU A 25 11.51 17.68 -18.62
N SER A 26 10.55 17.43 -19.51
CA SER A 26 10.02 18.46 -20.43
C SER A 26 9.19 19.54 -19.72
N ALA A 27 8.67 19.25 -18.53
CA ALA A 27 7.85 20.17 -17.74
C ALA A 27 8.64 20.89 -16.63
N LEU A 28 9.90 20.50 -16.39
CA LEU A 28 10.72 21.04 -15.30
C LEU A 28 11.64 22.16 -15.77
N ASP A 29 11.83 23.16 -14.90
CA ASP A 29 12.75 24.27 -15.12
C ASP A 29 14.13 24.04 -14.51
N GLY A 30 15.17 24.52 -15.20
CA GLY A 30 16.55 24.50 -14.71
C GLY A 30 17.14 23.09 -14.58
N VAL A 31 16.68 22.16 -15.41
CA VAL A 31 17.12 20.76 -15.43
C VAL A 31 18.62 20.65 -15.77
N LYS A 32 19.35 19.91 -14.94
CA LYS A 32 20.77 19.58 -15.16
C LYS A 32 20.99 18.10 -14.88
N LYS A 33 21.63 17.39 -15.80
CA LYS A 33 22.00 15.99 -15.63
C LYS A 33 23.20 15.89 -14.66
N THR A 34 23.11 15.01 -13.66
CA THR A 34 24.15 14.83 -12.63
C THR A 34 24.75 13.43 -12.61
N GLY A 35 24.18 12.50 -13.38
CA GLY A 35 24.71 11.15 -13.57
C GLY A 35 23.88 10.36 -14.58
N PRO A 36 24.18 9.06 -14.77
CA PRO A 36 23.28 8.15 -15.45
C PRO A 36 21.91 8.18 -14.75
N ASP A 37 20.86 8.46 -15.52
CA ASP A 37 19.47 8.43 -15.06
C ASP A 37 19.15 9.33 -13.86
N LYS A 38 19.95 10.38 -13.66
CA LYS A 38 19.80 11.35 -12.55
C LYS A 38 19.91 12.79 -13.03
N TRP A 39 19.00 13.62 -12.54
CA TRP A 39 18.92 15.05 -12.80
C TRP A 39 18.64 15.82 -11.52
N ILE A 40 19.01 17.09 -11.54
CA ILE A 40 18.55 18.09 -10.58
C ILE A 40 17.76 19.16 -11.33
N ALA A 41 16.70 19.67 -10.70
CA ALA A 41 15.85 20.72 -11.24
C ALA A 41 15.37 21.63 -10.11
N ARG A 42 14.75 22.75 -10.47
CA ARG A 42 14.01 23.55 -9.50
C ARG A 42 12.71 22.85 -9.17
N CYS A 43 12.34 22.83 -7.89
CA CYS A 43 11.08 22.26 -7.47
C CYS A 43 9.93 23.23 -7.80
N PRO A 44 8.92 22.83 -8.59
CA PRO A 44 7.80 23.71 -8.92
C PRO A 44 6.79 23.84 -7.78
N ALA A 45 6.86 22.97 -6.76
CA ALA A 45 5.92 22.95 -5.64
C ALA A 45 6.26 23.95 -4.52
N HIS A 46 7.35 24.71 -4.64
CA HIS A 46 7.67 25.85 -3.78
C HIS A 46 8.45 26.91 -4.58
N ASP A 47 8.60 28.12 -4.03
CA ASP A 47 9.45 29.15 -4.65
C ASP A 47 10.93 28.75 -4.57
N ASP A 48 11.39 28.02 -5.58
CA ASP A 48 12.73 27.47 -5.62
C ASP A 48 13.69 28.31 -6.47
N LYS A 49 14.68 28.92 -5.80
CA LYS A 49 15.71 29.74 -6.44
C LYS A 49 16.93 28.93 -6.88
N ARG A 50 17.16 27.74 -6.32
CA ARG A 50 18.34 26.90 -6.57
C ARG A 50 17.93 25.43 -6.65
N PRO A 51 18.32 24.66 -7.69
CA PRO A 51 17.84 23.30 -7.91
C PRO A 51 17.79 22.42 -6.65
N SER A 52 16.60 22.27 -6.05
CA SER A 52 16.37 21.50 -4.83
C SER A 52 15.68 20.15 -5.07
N LEU A 53 15.24 19.90 -6.31
CA LEU A 53 14.58 18.67 -6.71
C LEU A 53 15.58 17.73 -7.36
N SER A 54 15.82 16.58 -6.74
CA SER A 54 16.49 15.44 -7.38
C SER A 54 15.45 14.58 -8.09
N VAL A 55 15.70 14.29 -9.36
CA VAL A 55 14.89 13.43 -10.22
C VAL A 55 15.75 12.24 -10.64
N LYS A 56 15.25 11.02 -10.43
CA LYS A 56 15.92 9.80 -10.86
C LYS A 56 14.97 8.92 -11.66
N GLN A 57 15.43 8.38 -12.79
CA GLN A 57 14.78 7.24 -13.41
C GLN A 57 15.33 5.95 -12.77
N ALA A 58 14.42 5.11 -12.27
CA ALA A 58 14.76 3.80 -11.72
C ALA A 58 14.86 2.76 -12.85
N ASP A 59 15.51 1.62 -12.54
CA ASP A 59 15.75 0.56 -13.52
C ASP A 59 14.44 -0.07 -14.05
N ASP A 60 13.36 0.02 -13.27
CA ASP A 60 12.01 -0.41 -13.64
C ASP A 60 11.22 0.67 -14.42
N GLY A 61 11.88 1.76 -14.83
CA GLY A 61 11.35 2.84 -15.65
C GLY A 61 10.54 3.90 -14.89
N LYS A 62 10.40 3.79 -13.56
CA LYS A 62 9.71 4.78 -12.74
C LYS A 62 10.52 6.05 -12.53
N VAL A 63 9.83 7.16 -12.32
CA VAL A 63 10.43 8.43 -11.93
C VAL A 63 10.31 8.62 -10.42
N LEU A 64 11.46 8.82 -9.77
CA LEU A 64 11.57 9.09 -8.35
C LEU A 64 11.87 10.57 -8.13
N PHE A 65 11.11 11.18 -7.21
CA PHE A 65 11.35 12.55 -6.75
C PHE A 65 11.91 12.56 -5.35
N LYS A 66 12.91 13.41 -5.14
CA LYS A 66 13.35 13.83 -3.81
C LYS A 66 13.57 15.34 -3.81
N CYS A 67 12.62 16.06 -3.22
CA CYS A 67 12.80 17.47 -2.91
C CYS A 67 13.46 17.60 -1.54
N TRP A 68 14.57 18.35 -1.47
CA TRP A 68 15.30 18.58 -0.22
C TRP A 68 14.60 19.58 0.72
N SER A 69 13.61 20.34 0.21
CA SER A 69 12.75 21.23 0.99
C SER A 69 11.50 20.54 1.56
N GLY A 70 11.26 19.26 1.23
CA GLY A 70 10.19 18.44 1.82
C GLY A 70 8.88 18.35 1.01
N CYS A 71 8.83 18.85 -0.23
CA CYS A 71 7.64 18.69 -1.08
C CYS A 71 7.35 17.21 -1.37
N SER A 72 6.06 16.85 -1.34
CA SER A 72 5.61 15.50 -1.72
C SER A 72 5.66 15.30 -3.23
N ALA A 73 5.74 14.04 -3.68
CA ALA A 73 5.67 13.72 -5.10
C ALA A 73 4.34 14.20 -5.72
N GLN A 74 3.24 14.11 -4.97
CA GLN A 74 1.92 14.60 -5.40
C GLN A 74 1.92 16.10 -5.66
N ALA A 75 2.43 16.90 -4.73
CA ALA A 75 2.49 18.36 -4.88
C ALA A 75 3.35 18.77 -6.09
N ILE A 76 4.44 18.04 -6.33
CA ILE A 76 5.30 18.26 -7.50
C ILE A 76 4.56 17.93 -8.79
N THR A 77 3.90 16.77 -8.88
CA THR A 77 3.13 16.38 -10.08
C THR A 77 2.00 17.35 -10.35
N GLU A 78 1.26 17.77 -9.32
CA GLU A 78 0.15 18.73 -9.46
C GLU A 78 0.65 20.08 -10.00
N ALA A 79 1.78 20.58 -9.49
CA ALA A 79 2.39 21.81 -9.97
C ALA A 79 2.89 21.71 -11.43
N LEU A 80 3.23 20.51 -11.89
CA LEU A 80 3.61 20.21 -13.28
C LEU A 80 2.40 19.94 -14.20
N GLY A 81 1.18 19.92 -13.68
CA GLY A 81 0.00 19.49 -14.45
C GLY A 81 0.00 18.00 -14.81
N LEU A 82 0.75 17.19 -14.07
CA LEU A 82 0.85 15.75 -14.22
C LEU A 82 0.08 15.04 -13.10
N SER A 83 -0.24 13.77 -13.32
CA SER A 83 -0.75 12.89 -12.28
C SER A 83 0.38 12.03 -11.71
N LEU A 84 0.20 11.47 -10.51
CA LEU A 84 1.12 10.46 -9.96
C LEU A 84 1.29 9.25 -10.89
N ALA A 85 0.27 8.91 -11.68
CA ALA A 85 0.32 7.79 -12.61
C ALA A 85 1.32 8.05 -13.76
N ASP A 86 1.57 9.30 -14.13
CA ASP A 86 2.53 9.66 -15.17
C ASP A 86 3.99 9.41 -14.76
N LEU A 87 4.27 9.13 -13.47
CA LEU A 87 5.60 8.75 -12.98
C LEU A 87 5.94 7.28 -13.19
N PHE A 88 4.98 6.47 -13.64
CA PHE A 88 5.13 5.02 -13.79
C PHE A 88 5.04 4.63 -15.26
N PRO A 89 5.87 3.68 -15.73
CA PRO A 89 5.75 3.16 -17.08
C PRO A 89 4.54 2.23 -17.20
N GLY A 90 3.89 2.27 -18.36
CA GLY A 90 2.91 1.26 -18.76
C GLY A 90 1.50 1.38 -18.19
N ASP A 91 0.59 0.63 -18.81
CA ASP A 91 -0.80 0.48 -18.38
C ASP A 91 -0.84 -0.11 -16.97
N ARG A 92 -1.82 0.33 -16.15
CA ARG A 92 -2.07 -0.09 -14.75
C ARG A 92 -2.19 -1.61 -14.53
N ARG A 93 -2.04 -2.41 -15.58
CA ARG A 93 -2.12 -3.87 -15.64
C ARG A 93 -0.79 -4.59 -15.37
N SER A 94 0.38 -3.93 -15.43
CA SER A 94 1.69 -4.55 -15.13
C SER A 94 2.16 -4.34 -13.67
N LEU A 95 1.23 -4.21 -12.71
CA LEU A 95 1.55 -4.12 -11.27
C LEU A 95 2.41 -5.31 -10.76
N ALA A 96 2.40 -6.44 -11.49
CA ALA A 96 3.23 -7.60 -11.23
C ALA A 96 4.74 -7.34 -11.46
N ASP A 97 5.10 -6.56 -12.48
CA ASP A 97 6.50 -6.31 -12.85
C ASP A 97 7.13 -5.19 -12.01
N HIS A 98 6.31 -4.28 -11.49
CA HIS A 98 6.76 -3.05 -10.84
C HIS A 98 6.88 -3.14 -9.31
N GLY A 99 6.98 -4.34 -8.71
CA GLY A 99 7.31 -4.49 -7.28
C GLY A 99 6.27 -3.95 -6.29
N THR A 100 5.16 -3.39 -6.76
CA THR A 100 3.92 -3.23 -5.98
C THR A 100 3.20 -4.56 -5.96
N GLY A 101 3.91 -5.59 -5.47
CA GLY A 101 3.30 -6.89 -5.22
C GLY A 101 2.04 -6.72 -4.36
N PRO A 102 1.15 -7.72 -4.34
CA PRO A 102 -0.07 -7.65 -3.53
C PRO A 102 0.27 -7.13 -2.14
N MET A 103 -0.51 -6.15 -1.67
CA MET A 103 -0.34 -5.53 -0.36
C MET A 103 -0.02 -6.63 0.65
N ARG A 104 1.15 -6.56 1.31
CA ARG A 104 1.50 -7.54 2.33
C ARG A 104 0.31 -7.65 3.27
N ARG A 105 -0.24 -8.85 3.42
CA ARG A 105 -1.42 -9.08 4.25
C ARG A 105 -1.14 -8.50 5.63
N PRO A 106 -2.10 -7.80 6.26
CA PRO A 106 -1.85 -7.04 7.48
C PRO A 106 -1.42 -7.88 8.68
N PHE A 107 -1.59 -9.21 8.66
CA PHE A 107 -1.16 -10.13 9.70
C PHE A 107 -0.50 -11.38 9.07
N ASP A 108 0.49 -11.95 9.76
CA ASP A 108 1.12 -13.23 9.40
C ASP A 108 0.19 -14.38 9.83
N TYR A 109 0.10 -15.44 9.03
CA TYR A 109 -0.61 -16.67 9.42
C TYR A 109 -0.08 -17.26 10.72
N ARG A 110 1.22 -17.08 11.01
CA ARG A 110 1.83 -17.50 12.28
C ARG A 110 1.21 -16.80 13.48
N ASP A 111 0.90 -15.52 13.37
CA ASP A 111 0.30 -14.74 14.46
C ASP A 111 -1.14 -15.21 14.72
N ALA A 112 -1.90 -15.45 13.64
CA ALA A 112 -3.24 -16.02 13.73
C ALA A 112 -3.21 -17.43 14.38
N LEU A 113 -2.29 -18.31 13.95
CA LEU A 113 -2.13 -19.64 14.53
C LEU A 113 -1.69 -19.61 16.00
N THR A 114 -0.87 -18.63 16.38
CA THR A 114 -0.45 -18.44 17.77
C THR A 114 -1.64 -18.05 18.65
N GLY A 115 -2.48 -17.12 18.19
CA GLY A 115 -3.73 -16.77 18.86
C GLY A 115 -4.67 -17.96 19.03
N ILE A 116 -4.89 -18.74 17.96
CA ILE A 116 -5.75 -19.94 17.99
C ILE A 116 -5.22 -20.98 18.98
N SER A 117 -3.90 -21.17 19.10
CA SER A 117 -3.29 -22.13 20.02
C SER A 117 -3.67 -21.85 21.49
N THR A 118 -3.65 -20.59 21.91
CA THR A 118 -4.06 -20.18 23.26
C THR A 118 -5.53 -20.48 23.53
N GLU A 119 -6.39 -20.23 22.55
CA GLU A 119 -7.82 -20.50 22.67
C GLU A 119 -8.13 -22.00 22.69
N ALA A 120 -7.41 -22.81 21.90
CA ALA A 120 -7.52 -24.27 21.94
C ALA A 120 -7.13 -24.85 23.31
N ILE A 121 -6.09 -24.32 23.97
CA ILE A 121 -5.71 -24.74 25.32
C ILE A 121 -6.82 -24.41 26.33
N THR A 122 -7.39 -23.21 26.22
CA THR A 122 -8.51 -22.76 27.07
C THR A 122 -9.71 -23.70 26.95
N ILE A 123 -10.15 -23.97 25.70
CA ILE A 123 -11.24 -24.90 25.42
C ILE A 123 -10.93 -26.29 25.96
N ARG A 124 -9.71 -26.79 25.81
CA ARG A 124 -9.28 -28.09 26.33
C ARG A 124 -9.39 -28.18 27.85
N VAL A 125 -8.99 -27.14 28.58
CA VAL A 125 -9.09 -27.10 30.05
C VAL A 125 -10.55 -27.14 30.49
N ILE A 126 -11.40 -26.32 29.88
CA ILE A 126 -12.84 -26.25 30.16
C ILE A 126 -13.52 -27.58 29.83
N ALA A 127 -13.23 -28.17 28.66
CA ALA A 127 -13.75 -29.47 28.28
C ALA A 127 -13.32 -30.59 29.26
N GLY A 128 -12.09 -30.53 29.77
CA GLY A 128 -11.60 -31.46 30.78
C GLY A 128 -12.35 -31.33 32.11
N ALA A 129 -12.70 -30.11 32.53
CA ALA A 129 -13.52 -29.87 33.73
C ALA A 129 -14.93 -30.47 33.56
N LEU A 130 -15.58 -30.20 32.42
CA LEU A 130 -16.89 -30.78 32.10
C LEU A 130 -16.87 -32.32 32.08
N GLN A 131 -15.82 -32.93 31.53
CA GLN A 131 -15.66 -34.39 31.52
C GLN A 131 -15.57 -35.00 32.92
N ARG A 132 -15.08 -34.25 33.91
CA ARG A 132 -15.03 -34.66 35.32
C ARG A 132 -16.34 -34.40 36.07
N GLY A 133 -17.37 -33.87 35.39
CA GLY A 133 -18.65 -33.53 35.99
C GLY A 133 -18.64 -32.21 36.76
N GLU A 134 -17.61 -31.39 36.58
CA GLU A 134 -17.53 -30.05 37.17
C GLU A 134 -18.49 -29.10 36.43
N THR A 135 -19.14 -28.21 37.17
CA THR A 135 -19.96 -27.14 36.60
C THR A 135 -19.09 -25.94 36.23
N LEU A 136 -19.42 -25.27 35.12
CA LEU A 136 -18.71 -24.05 34.73
C LEU A 136 -19.15 -22.87 35.59
N ASP A 137 -18.17 -22.14 36.13
CA ASP A 137 -18.40 -20.83 36.74
C ASP A 137 -18.49 -19.73 35.67
N GLU A 138 -18.91 -18.53 36.08
CA GLU A 138 -19.08 -17.39 35.18
C GLU A 138 -17.76 -17.01 34.47
N SER A 139 -16.62 -17.18 35.15
CA SER A 139 -15.29 -16.95 34.58
C SER A 139 -15.00 -17.90 33.41
N ALA A 140 -15.27 -19.19 33.57
CA ALA A 140 -15.10 -20.18 32.51
C ALA A 140 -16.01 -19.91 31.32
N VAL A 141 -17.27 -19.53 31.57
CA VAL A 141 -18.23 -19.17 30.52
C VAL A 141 -17.74 -17.94 29.73
N ASN A 142 -17.31 -16.88 30.41
CA ASN A 142 -16.79 -15.68 29.78
C ASN A 142 -15.51 -15.95 28.97
N ARG A 143 -14.62 -16.80 29.51
CA ARG A 143 -13.37 -17.15 28.83
C ARG A 143 -13.62 -17.98 27.56
N LEU A 144 -14.65 -18.84 27.57
CA LEU A 144 -15.08 -19.61 26.41
C LEU A 144 -15.67 -18.70 25.33
N ALA A 145 -16.52 -17.73 25.69
CA ALA A 145 -17.06 -16.75 24.76
C ALA A 145 -15.95 -15.91 24.09
N LEU A 146 -14.97 -15.46 24.87
CA LEU A 146 -13.80 -14.75 24.33
C LEU A 146 -12.94 -15.62 23.41
N ALA A 147 -12.83 -16.92 23.70
CA ALA A 147 -12.11 -17.86 22.86
C ALA A 147 -12.80 -18.03 21.50
N GLU A 148 -14.13 -18.13 21.48
CA GLU A 148 -14.93 -18.18 20.26
C GLU A 148 -14.76 -16.93 19.39
N GLU A 149 -14.89 -15.74 20.00
CA GLU A 149 -14.72 -14.46 19.31
C GLU A 149 -13.35 -14.37 18.61
N ARG A 150 -12.27 -14.68 19.34
CA ARG A 150 -10.90 -14.62 18.80
C ARG A 150 -10.64 -15.62 17.68
N ILE A 151 -11.24 -16.82 17.76
CA ILE A 151 -11.14 -17.82 16.68
C ILE A 151 -11.87 -17.32 15.43
N SER A 152 -13.04 -16.70 15.59
CA SER A 152 -13.81 -16.09 14.51
C SER A 152 -13.04 -14.95 13.84
N ASP A 153 -12.45 -14.06 14.64
CA ASP A 153 -11.62 -12.94 14.16
C ASP A 153 -10.39 -13.43 13.41
N ALA A 154 -9.72 -14.47 13.89
CA ALA A 154 -8.57 -15.07 13.20
C ALA A 154 -8.96 -15.65 11.83
N LEU A 155 -10.15 -16.26 11.72
CA LEU A 155 -10.67 -16.80 10.47
C LEU A 155 -11.05 -15.69 9.48
N ALA A 156 -11.73 -14.65 9.96
CA ALA A 156 -12.12 -13.49 9.16
C ALA A 156 -10.89 -12.72 8.68
N GLY A 157 -9.92 -12.51 9.56
CA GLY A 157 -8.65 -11.87 9.26
C GLY A 157 -7.94 -12.60 8.14
N THR A 158 -7.67 -13.91 8.29
CA THR A 158 -6.85 -14.72 7.36
C THR A 158 -7.40 -14.89 5.94
N GLY A 159 -8.60 -14.36 5.66
CA GLY A 159 -9.24 -14.43 4.35
C GLY A 159 -9.83 -15.80 4.06
N GLY A 160 -10.21 -16.54 5.11
CA GLY A 160 -10.80 -17.88 5.04
C GLY A 160 -12.28 -17.92 4.67
N ALA A 161 -12.85 -16.85 4.11
CA ALA A 161 -14.18 -16.89 3.52
C ALA A 161 -14.07 -17.39 2.08
N LYS A 162 -14.58 -18.60 1.83
CA LYS A 162 -14.91 -19.04 0.47
C LYS A 162 -16.18 -18.33 0.00
#